data_AF-A0A0M0KH84-F1
#
_entry.id   AF-A0A0M0KH84-F1
#
_cell.length_a   1.000
_cell.length_b   1.000
_cell.length_c   1.000
_cell.angle_alpha   90.00
_cell.angle_beta   90.00
_cell.angle_gamma   90.00
#
_symmetry.space_group_name_H-M   'P 1'
#
loop_
_entity.id
_entity.type
_entity.pdbx_description
1 polymer ?
#
loop_
_entity_poly.entity_id
_entity_poly.type
_entity_poly.pdbx_seq_one_letter_code
_entity_poly.pdbx_strand_id
1 'polypeptide(L)'
;MGGKWFVVNLLYKSIKTGIPNRAIEANKKDPMEAEVFEERHVLVRAESREQAHRVGEQLGRKAEQQYQNPYGEQVHWTFVALLDSYEVLDELEHGAEIYSRYIVSSKGTTTEEVKERYFPEE
;
A
#
# COMPACT_ATOMS: atom_id res chain seq x y z
N MET A 1 0.98 -22.55 21.73
CA MET A 1 1.55 -22.00 20.49
C MET A 1 1.42 -20.49 20.57
N GLY A 2 2.44 -19.82 21.11
CA GLY A 2 2.41 -18.39 21.43
C GLY A 2 3.24 -17.59 20.43
N GLY A 3 2.60 -17.11 19.37
CA GLY A 3 3.18 -16.09 18.48
C GLY A 3 2.61 -14.71 18.82
N LYS A 4 3.45 -13.69 18.72
CA LYS A 4 3.09 -12.26 18.82
C LYS A 4 2.43 -11.81 17.51
N TRP A 5 1.74 -10.68 17.56
CA TRP A 5 1.20 -10.03 16.38
C TRP A 5 2.17 -9.00 15.86
N PHE A 6 2.32 -8.95 14.55
CA PHE A 6 3.08 -7.92 13.85
C PHE A 6 2.24 -7.35 12.72
N VAL A 7 2.35 -6.06 12.47
CA VAL A 7 1.92 -5.48 11.20
C VAL A 7 3.12 -5.40 10.28
N VAL A 8 2.98 -5.92 9.06
CA VAL A 8 3.96 -5.77 7.99
C VAL A 8 3.42 -4.78 6.95
N ASN A 9 4.29 -3.88 6.52
CA ASN A 9 3.98 -2.85 5.54
C ASN A 9 4.52 -3.26 4.16
N LEU A 10 3.63 -3.44 3.20
CA LEU A 10 3.93 -3.94 1.86
C LEU A 10 3.68 -2.85 0.84
N LEU A 11 4.64 -2.63 -0.06
CA LEU A 11 4.51 -1.70 -1.17
C LEU A 11 4.28 -2.46 -2.47
N TYR A 12 3.27 -2.05 -3.22
CA TYR A 12 3.01 -2.52 -4.57
C TYR A 12 3.05 -1.36 -5.56
N LYS A 13 3.38 -1.67 -6.81
CA LYS A 13 3.27 -0.74 -7.93
C LYS A 13 2.27 -1.29 -8.94
N SER A 14 1.40 -0.42 -9.43
CA SER A 14 0.52 -0.74 -10.56
C SER A 14 1.31 -0.55 -11.87
N ILE A 15 1.49 -1.63 -12.61
CA ILE A 15 2.09 -1.65 -13.95
C ILE A 15 0.96 -1.86 -14.95
N LYS A 16 0.74 -0.87 -15.82
CA LYS A 16 -0.25 -0.93 -16.90
C LYS A 16 0.45 -1.29 -18.20
N THR A 17 -0.12 -2.20 -18.96
CA THR A 17 0.35 -2.58 -20.29
C THR A 17 -0.81 -2.63 -21.29
N GLY A 18 -0.51 -2.34 -22.55
CA GLY A 18 -1.51 -2.28 -23.63
C GLY A 18 -1.70 -0.87 -24.19
N ILE A 19 -2.58 -0.75 -25.18
CA ILE A 19 -2.95 0.53 -25.79
C ILE A 19 -4.32 0.91 -25.22
N PRO A 20 -4.43 2.03 -24.47
CA PRO A 20 -5.70 2.46 -23.90
C PRO A 20 -6.69 2.82 -25.01
N ASN A 21 -7.96 2.46 -24.81
CA ASN A 21 -9.02 2.85 -25.73
C ASN A 21 -9.39 4.33 -25.57
N ARG A 22 -8.80 5.18 -26.41
CA ARG A 22 -8.93 6.64 -26.37
C ARG A 22 -10.36 7.18 -26.58
N ALA A 23 -11.30 6.36 -27.06
CA ALA A 23 -12.70 6.77 -27.19
C ALA A 23 -13.39 7.01 -25.83
N ILE A 24 -12.82 6.50 -24.73
CA ILE A 24 -13.31 6.69 -23.35
C ILE A 24 -12.70 7.95 -22.70
N GLU A 25 -11.65 8.55 -23.30
CA GLU A 25 -10.81 9.61 -22.71
C GLU A 25 -11.38 11.05 -22.82
N ALA A 26 -12.46 11.28 -23.55
CA ALA A 26 -12.85 12.63 -24.00
C ALA A 26 -13.29 13.62 -22.88
N ASN A 27 -13.28 13.24 -21.59
CA ASN A 27 -13.84 14.09 -20.53
C ASN A 27 -13.16 14.10 -19.16
N LYS A 28 -11.92 13.62 -19.01
CA LYS A 28 -11.16 13.79 -17.75
C LYS A 28 -9.71 14.13 -18.06
N LYS A 29 -9.12 15.05 -17.27
CA LYS A 29 -7.66 15.22 -17.18
C LYS A 29 -7.10 13.85 -16.82
N ASP A 30 -6.59 13.12 -17.81
CA ASP A 30 -6.27 11.72 -17.63
C ASP A 30 -5.02 11.60 -16.74
N PRO A 31 -5.08 10.94 -15.57
CA PRO A 31 -3.90 10.61 -14.77
C PRO A 31 -3.04 9.51 -15.43
N MET A 32 -3.10 9.35 -16.76
CA MET A 32 -2.44 8.29 -17.51
C MET A 32 -0.91 8.23 -17.34
N GLU A 33 -0.30 9.32 -16.87
CA GLU A 33 1.14 9.43 -16.60
C GLU A 33 1.51 9.27 -15.11
N ALA A 34 0.54 9.12 -14.21
CA ALA A 34 0.85 8.98 -12.80
C ALA A 34 1.26 7.54 -12.48
N GLU A 35 2.46 7.37 -11.91
CA GLU A 35 2.83 6.11 -11.28
C GLU A 35 1.96 5.91 -10.03
N VAL A 36 1.24 4.79 -9.98
CA VAL A 36 0.37 4.46 -8.85
C VAL A 36 1.04 3.38 -7.99
N PHE A 37 1.12 3.66 -6.70
CA PHE A 37 1.60 2.74 -5.68
C PHE A 37 0.50 2.45 -4.66
N GLU A 38 0.50 1.24 -4.10
CA GLU A 38 -0.37 0.85 -2.99
C GLU A 38 0.50 0.48 -1.79
N GLU A 39 0.27 1.14 -0.66
CA GLU A 39 0.81 0.74 0.63
C GLU A 39 -0.24 -0.11 1.35
N ARG A 40 0.10 -1.35 1.69
CA ARG A 40 -0.80 -2.31 2.34
C ARG A 40 -0.24 -2.76 3.68
N HIS A 41 -1.03 -2.63 4.72
CA HIS A 41 -0.68 -3.10 6.06
C HIS A 41 -1.37 -4.43 6.34
N VAL A 42 -0.59 -5.45 6.70
CA VAL A 42 -1.10 -6.81 6.91
C VAL A 42 -0.70 -7.30 8.28
N LEU A 43 -1.67 -7.83 9.02
CA LEU A 43 -1.43 -8.45 10.31
C LEU A 43 -0.89 -9.88 10.11
N VAL A 44 0.25 -10.21 10.74
CA VAL A 44 0.88 -11.52 10.69
C VAL A 44 1.22 -12.01 12.09
N ARG A 45 1.15 -13.32 12.29
CA ARG A 45 1.56 -13.96 13.55
C ARG A 45 2.97 -14.50 13.40
N ALA A 46 3.87 -14.12 14.31
CA ALA A 46 5.27 -14.52 14.28
C ALA A 46 5.88 -14.54 15.70
N GLU A 47 7.00 -15.23 15.84
CA GLU A 47 7.79 -15.31 17.09
C GLU A 47 8.84 -14.19 17.17
N SER A 48 9.22 -13.60 16.03
CA SER A 48 10.17 -12.48 15.96
C SER A 48 9.87 -11.57 14.77
N ARG A 49 10.45 -10.36 14.78
CA ARG A 49 10.36 -9.39 13.69
C ARG A 49 10.93 -9.95 12.39
N GLU A 50 12.03 -10.69 12.45
CA GLU A 50 12.66 -11.32 11.28
C GLU A 50 11.75 -12.40 10.67
N GLN A 51 11.05 -13.17 11.49
CA GLN A 51 10.06 -14.11 10.99
C GLN A 51 8.85 -13.39 10.40
N ALA A 52 8.36 -12.33 11.06
CA ALA A 52 7.29 -11.50 10.51
C ALA A 52 7.65 -10.92 9.15
N HIS A 53 8.89 -10.44 8.98
CA HIS A 53 9.41 -9.93 7.72
C HIS A 53 9.39 -11.02 6.63
N ARG A 54 9.94 -12.20 6.89
CA ARG A 54 9.93 -13.33 5.92
C ARG A 54 8.51 -13.74 5.52
N VAL A 55 7.59 -13.82 6.49
CA VAL A 55 6.19 -14.14 6.23
C VAL A 55 5.54 -13.04 5.39
N GLY A 56 5.81 -11.77 5.72
CA GLY A 56 5.31 -10.61 4.98
C GLY A 56 5.76 -10.59 3.53
N GLU A 57 7.04 -10.86 3.24
CA GLU A 57 7.54 -10.96 1.86
C GLU A 57 6.84 -12.07 1.06
N GLN A 58 6.61 -13.23 1.69
CA GLN A 58 5.89 -14.33 1.05
C GLN A 58 4.43 -13.97 0.76
N LEU A 59 3.75 -13.30 1.69
CA LEU A 59 2.39 -12.80 1.49
C LEU A 59 2.36 -11.74 0.39
N GLY A 60 3.34 -10.83 0.37
CA GLY A 60 3.51 -9.81 -0.65
C GLY A 60 3.51 -10.39 -2.06
N ARG A 61 4.42 -11.32 -2.31
CA ARG A 61 4.54 -12.00 -3.62
C ARG A 61 3.30 -12.81 -3.99
N LYS A 62 2.65 -13.46 -3.02
CA LYS A 62 1.44 -14.25 -3.26
C LYS A 62 0.21 -13.39 -3.58
N ALA A 63 0.20 -12.14 -3.13
CA ALA A 63 -0.91 -11.22 -3.32
C ALA A 63 -0.78 -10.37 -4.60
N GLU A 64 0.28 -10.56 -5.40
CA GLU A 64 0.35 -10.02 -6.75
C GLU A 64 -0.86 -10.49 -7.57
N GLN A 65 -1.45 -9.57 -8.32
CA GLN A 65 -2.66 -9.84 -9.08
C GLN A 65 -2.69 -9.05 -10.37
N GLN A 66 -3.50 -9.50 -11.31
CA GLN A 66 -3.69 -8.83 -12.59
C GLN A 66 -5.15 -8.86 -13.01
N TYR A 67 -5.60 -7.79 -13.66
CA TYR A 67 -6.95 -7.68 -14.23
C TYR A 67 -6.94 -6.74 -15.43
N GLN A 68 -7.89 -6.93 -16.34
CA GLN A 68 -8.12 -5.97 -17.40
C GLN A 68 -9.00 -4.83 -16.86
N ASN A 69 -8.55 -3.59 -17.00
CA ASN A 69 -9.33 -2.43 -16.60
C ASN A 69 -10.41 -2.09 -17.65
N PRO A 70 -11.39 -1.21 -17.34
CA PRO A 70 -12.42 -0.81 -18.30
C PRO A 70 -11.90 -0.11 -19.56
N TYR A 71 -10.64 0.36 -19.56
CA TYR A 71 -9.99 1.01 -20.70
C TYR A 71 -9.34 0.00 -21.66
N GLY A 72 -9.41 -1.30 -21.34
CA GLY A 72 -8.84 -2.39 -22.12
C GLY A 72 -7.37 -2.68 -21.80
N GLU A 73 -6.75 -1.93 -20.88
CA GLU A 73 -5.38 -2.16 -20.45
C GLU A 73 -5.30 -3.32 -19.46
N GLN A 74 -4.20 -4.07 -19.54
CA GLN A 74 -3.86 -5.06 -18.53
C GLN A 74 -3.13 -4.37 -17.37
N VAL A 75 -3.73 -4.40 -16.19
CA VAL A 75 -3.14 -3.89 -14.95
C VAL A 75 -2.51 -5.05 -14.19
N HIS A 76 -1.29 -4.86 -13.69
CA HIS A 76 -0.59 -5.75 -12.79
C HIS A 76 -0.24 -5.00 -11.50
N TRP A 77 -0.66 -5.54 -10.36
CA TRP A 77 -0.16 -5.11 -9.06
C TRP A 77 1.02 -5.98 -8.68
N THR A 78 2.22 -5.40 -8.74
CA THR A 78 3.48 -6.10 -8.51
C THR A 78 4.06 -5.70 -7.15
N PHE A 79 4.50 -6.69 -6.38
CA PHE A 79 5.11 -6.47 -5.08
C PHE A 79 6.50 -5.86 -5.27
N VAL A 80 6.70 -4.68 -4.66
CA VAL A 80 7.96 -3.93 -4.75
C VAL A 80 8.87 -4.27 -3.58
N ALA A 81 8.35 -4.13 -2.36
CA ALA A 81 9.13 -4.31 -1.14
C ALA A 81 8.25 -4.48 0.10
N LEU A 82 8.81 -5.09 1.14
CA LEU A 82 8.32 -4.94 2.50
C LEU A 82 9.06 -3.74 3.10
N LEU A 83 8.33 -2.66 3.39
CA LEU A 83 8.90 -1.39 3.85
C LEU A 83 9.35 -1.48 5.31
N ASP A 84 8.50 -2.02 6.18
CA ASP A 84 8.83 -2.27 7.58
C ASP A 84 7.89 -3.30 8.23
N SER A 85 8.22 -3.75 9.44
CA SER A 85 7.39 -4.62 10.28
C SER A 85 7.47 -4.21 11.74
N TYR A 86 6.31 -4.04 12.38
CA TYR A 86 6.18 -3.58 13.77
C TYR A 86 5.44 -4.62 14.61
N GLU A 87 5.90 -4.87 15.83
CA GLU A 87 5.14 -5.67 16.79
C GLU A 87 3.90 -4.86 17.24
N VAL A 88 2.74 -5.48 17.21
CA VAL A 88 1.53 -4.90 17.81
C VAL A 88 1.63 -5.11 19.31
N LEU A 89 1.77 -4.00 20.03
CA LEU A 89 1.93 -4.00 21.49
C LEU A 89 0.57 -4.00 22.20
N ASP A 90 -0.45 -3.43 21.57
CA ASP A 90 -1.81 -3.41 22.09
C ASP A 90 -2.47 -4.78 21.98
N GLU A 91 -3.41 -5.07 22.88
CA GLU A 91 -4.31 -6.19 22.70
C GLU A 91 -5.21 -5.93 21.47
N LEU A 92 -5.49 -6.96 20.67
CA LEU A 92 -6.32 -6.80 19.47
C LEU A 92 -7.80 -6.69 19.85
N GLU A 93 -8.18 -5.51 20.29
CA GLU A 93 -9.53 -5.13 20.69
C GLU A 93 -10.00 -3.84 20.00
N HIS A 94 -11.22 -3.40 20.33
CA HIS A 94 -11.77 -2.17 19.77
C HIS A 94 -10.93 -0.96 20.17
N GLY A 95 -10.40 -0.25 19.17
CA GLY A 95 -9.56 0.94 19.37
C GLY A 95 -8.06 0.66 19.43
N ALA A 96 -7.62 -0.60 19.29
CA ALA A 96 -6.20 -0.95 19.29
C ALA A 96 -5.43 -0.28 18.16
N GLU A 97 -4.27 0.29 18.47
CA GLU A 97 -3.37 0.82 17.45
C GLU A 97 -2.56 -0.31 16.81
N ILE A 98 -2.76 -0.52 15.51
CA ILE A 98 -2.06 -1.57 14.76
C ILE A 98 -0.89 -1.01 13.92
N TYR A 99 -0.95 0.27 13.55
CA TYR A 99 0.06 0.94 12.76
C TYR A 99 -0.05 2.45 12.89
N SER A 100 1.08 3.11 13.06
CA SER A 100 1.23 4.55 12.96
C SER A 100 2.58 4.87 12.30
N ARG A 101 2.67 6.04 11.65
CA ARG A 101 3.92 6.54 11.06
C ARG A 101 4.07 8.03 11.29
N TYR A 102 5.32 8.48 11.31
CA TYR A 102 5.61 9.90 11.24
C TYR A 102 5.54 10.38 9.79
N ILE A 103 4.81 11.47 9.55
CA ILE A 103 4.85 12.20 8.28
C ILE A 103 5.81 13.37 8.46
N VAL A 104 7.01 13.26 7.88
CA VAL A 104 8.03 14.31 7.94
C VAL A 104 7.78 15.31 6.81
N SER A 105 7.76 16.60 7.15
CA SER A 105 7.58 17.70 6.20
C SER A 105 8.50 18.87 6.51
N SER A 106 8.72 19.74 5.51
CA SER A 106 9.53 20.95 5.68
C SER A 106 8.92 21.90 6.70
N LYS A 107 9.78 22.67 7.38
CA LYS A 107 9.31 23.71 8.31
C LYS A 107 8.42 24.70 7.56
N GLY A 108 7.23 24.97 8.10
CA GLY A 108 6.25 25.87 7.49
C GLY A 108 5.19 25.17 6.63
N THR A 109 5.29 23.85 6.38
CA THR A 109 4.22 23.09 5.74
C THR A 109 2.95 23.13 6.61
N THR A 110 1.81 23.46 6.01
CA THR A 110 0.52 23.56 6.71
C THR A 110 -0.16 22.20 6.85
N THR A 111 -1.20 22.14 7.69
CA THR A 111 -2.03 20.94 7.84
C THR A 111 -2.75 20.58 6.55
N GLU A 112 -3.22 21.56 5.80
CA GLU A 112 -3.93 21.38 4.52
C GLU A 112 -2.99 20.80 3.46
N GLU A 113 -1.76 21.30 3.36
CA GLU A 113 -0.76 20.77 2.43
C GLU A 113 -0.41 19.30 2.72
N VAL A 114 -0.36 18.89 4.01
CA VAL A 114 -0.16 17.48 4.38
C VAL A 114 -1.37 16.65 3.99
N LYS A 115 -2.59 17.14 4.24
CA LYS A 115 -3.84 16.44 3.88
C LYS A 115 -3.93 16.24 2.37
N GLU A 116 -3.75 17.28 1.57
CA GLU A 116 -3.81 17.20 0.11
C GLU A 116 -2.76 16.25 -0.47
N ARG A 117 -1.56 16.18 0.13
CA ARG A 117 -0.50 15.30 -0.36
C ARG A 117 -0.78 13.81 -0.15
N TYR A 118 -1.31 13.44 1.02
CA TYR A 118 -1.44 12.03 1.42
C TYR A 118 -2.88 11.51 1.39
N PHE A 119 -3.87 12.40 1.35
CA PHE A 119 -5.30 12.10 1.33
C PHE A 119 -6.03 12.95 0.27
N PRO A 120 -5.59 12.93 -1.01
CA PRO A 120 -6.11 13.81 -2.06
C PRO A 120 -7.58 13.52 -2.46
N GLU A 121 -8.16 12.41 -1.99
CA GLU A 121 -9.52 11.99 -2.34
C GLU A 121 -10.59 12.36 -1.29
N GLU A 122 -10.22 13.09 -0.22
CA GLU A 122 -11.16 13.65 0.77
C GLU A 122 -11.54 15.12 0.50
#